data_AF-A0A086TIZ6-F1
#
_entry.id   AF-A0A086TIZ6-F1
#
_cell.length_a   1.000
_cell.length_b   1.000
_cell.length_c   1.000
_cell.angle_alpha   90.00
_cell.angle_beta   90.00
_cell.angle_gamma   90.00
#
_symmetry.space_group_name_H-M   'P 1'
#
loop_
_entity.id
_entity.type
_entity.pdbx_description
1 polymer ?
#
loop_
_entity_poly.entity_id
_entity_poly.type
_entity_poly.pdbx_seq_one_letter_code
_entity_poly.pdbx_strand_id
1 'polypeptide(L)'
;MSASEPTREQIYAKFEGYNFDNDATFQTGLKSILGNNQGKSEKEQEDAVRNAKFFYFSRFVHNFDYQQYLAWRAAGESSQETQEVKEQQQTTEAAPVQEVLEPSSDANPSYPKSFQEICELIASGKPIPGIRQIPNNLAEGTPSAPKLAPKPKPWERAQAQSQTVASSTEEVSAEASS
;
A
#
# COMPACT_ATOMS: atom_id res chain seq x y z
N MET A 1 27.62 -27.74 -1.63
CA MET A 1 26.59 -27.70 -0.59
C MET A 1 25.43 -26.90 -1.15
N SER A 2 24.35 -27.57 -1.59
CA SER A 2 23.19 -26.88 -2.15
C SER A 2 22.38 -26.29 -1.00
N ALA A 3 22.35 -24.96 -0.89
CA ALA A 3 21.38 -24.30 -0.04
C ALA A 3 20.00 -24.54 -0.66
N SER A 4 19.19 -25.40 -0.04
CA SER A 4 17.80 -25.57 -0.43
C SER A 4 17.07 -24.29 -0.06
N GLU A 5 16.50 -23.62 -1.06
CA GLU A 5 15.54 -22.53 -0.83
C GLU A 5 14.43 -23.02 0.13
N PRO A 6 13.97 -22.17 1.07
CA PRO A 6 12.90 -22.55 1.98
C PRO A 6 11.60 -22.80 1.20
N THR A 7 10.95 -23.95 1.45
CA THR A 7 9.67 -24.27 0.82
C THR A 7 8.58 -23.28 1.29
N ARG A 8 7.53 -23.09 0.47
CA ARG A 8 6.43 -22.15 0.79
C ARG A 8 5.80 -22.41 2.15
N GLU A 9 5.66 -23.67 2.55
CA GLU A 9 5.09 -24.08 3.83
C GLU A 9 5.97 -23.65 5.01
N GLN A 10 7.30 -23.68 4.83
CA GLN A 10 8.25 -23.20 5.84
C GLN A 10 8.17 -21.68 5.98
N ILE A 11 7.95 -20.96 4.88
CA ILE A 11 7.77 -19.51 4.89
C ILE A 11 6.48 -19.16 5.65
N TYR A 12 5.38 -19.87 5.41
CA TYR A 12 4.12 -19.66 6.11
C TYR A 12 4.23 -19.98 7.61
N ALA A 13 4.87 -21.09 7.97
CA ALA A 13 5.13 -21.42 9.37
C ALA A 13 5.98 -20.35 10.06
N LYS A 14 6.97 -19.79 9.35
CA LYS A 14 7.78 -18.69 9.85
C LYS A 14 6.99 -17.39 10.00
N PHE A 15 6.05 -17.12 9.10
CA PHE A 15 5.15 -15.97 9.19
C PHE A 15 4.23 -16.09 10.42
N GLU A 16 3.63 -17.25 10.65
CA GLU A 16 2.79 -17.48 11.83
C GLU A 16 3.57 -17.45 13.15
N GLY A 17 4.81 -17.92 13.15
CA GLY A 17 5.70 -17.88 14.32
C GLY A 17 6.42 -16.55 14.54
N TYR A 18 6.22 -15.55 13.67
CA TYR A 18 6.93 -14.28 13.78
C TYR A 18 6.34 -13.41 14.90
N ASN A 19 7.21 -12.95 15.80
CA ASN A 19 6.79 -12.11 16.92
C ASN A 19 6.75 -10.62 16.51
N PHE A 20 5.62 -10.21 15.93
CA PHE A 20 5.37 -8.83 15.54
C PHE A 20 5.27 -7.86 16.74
N ASP A 21 4.93 -8.36 17.93
CA ASP A 21 4.75 -7.53 19.13
C ASP A 21 6.08 -7.03 19.73
N ASN A 22 7.14 -7.84 19.64
CA ASN A 22 8.48 -7.45 20.11
C ASN A 22 9.31 -6.69 19.06
N ASP A 23 8.85 -6.58 17.82
CA ASP A 23 9.57 -5.86 16.78
C ASP A 23 9.30 -4.35 16.85
N ALA A 24 10.26 -3.61 17.41
CA ALA A 24 10.16 -2.17 17.59
C ALA A 24 9.97 -1.39 16.27
N THR A 25 10.55 -1.86 15.17
CA THR A 25 10.44 -1.18 13.87
C THR A 25 9.06 -1.37 13.26
N PHE A 26 8.52 -2.60 13.36
CA PHE A 26 7.16 -2.90 12.97
C PHE A 26 6.15 -2.10 13.81
N GLN A 27 6.28 -2.11 15.14
CA GLN A 27 5.38 -1.41 16.05
C GLN A 27 5.37 0.11 15.83
N THR A 28 6.54 0.69 15.52
CA THR A 28 6.63 2.13 15.19
C THR A 28 5.86 2.43 13.90
N GLY A 29 6.02 1.61 12.86
CA GLY A 29 5.26 1.75 11.61
C GLY A 29 3.77 1.53 11.81
N LEU A 30 3.39 0.53 12.63
CA LEU A 30 2.00 0.18 12.91
C LEU A 30 1.27 1.33 13.61
N LYS A 31 1.91 2.03 14.56
CA LYS A 31 1.34 3.22 15.21
C LYS A 31 1.02 4.33 14.20
N SER A 32 1.88 4.52 13.19
CA SER A 32 1.61 5.50 12.12
C SER A 32 0.44 5.08 11.24
N ILE A 33 0.33 3.78 10.91
CA ILE A 33 -0.80 3.25 10.13
C ILE A 33 -2.10 3.40 10.93
N LEU A 34 -2.10 3.03 12.21
CA LEU A 34 -3.29 3.11 13.05
C LEU A 34 -3.71 4.56 13.33
N GLY A 35 -2.74 5.48 13.48
CA GLY A 35 -2.98 6.92 13.59
C GLY A 35 -3.76 7.48 12.40
N ASN A 36 -3.42 7.06 11.18
CA ASN A 36 -4.14 7.48 9.97
C ASN A 36 -5.53 6.81 9.81
N ASN A 37 -5.81 5.73 10.54
CA ASN A 37 -7.05 4.95 10.44
C ASN A 37 -7.97 5.11 11.67
N GLN A 38 -7.68 6.02 12.62
CA GLN A 38 -8.49 6.18 13.84
C GLN A 38 -9.97 6.53 13.63
N GLY A 39 -10.35 7.06 12.46
CA GLY A 39 -11.75 7.35 12.10
C GLY A 39 -12.48 6.20 11.40
N LYS A 40 -11.83 5.05 11.20
CA LYS A 40 -12.39 3.89 10.49
C LYS A 40 -12.98 2.86 11.43
N SER A 41 -13.82 1.97 10.87
CA SER A 41 -14.40 0.86 11.61
C SER A 41 -13.31 -0.05 12.20
N GLU A 42 -13.60 -0.69 13.33
CA GLU A 42 -12.70 -1.67 13.97
C GLU A 42 -12.21 -2.73 12.98
N LYS A 43 -13.12 -3.25 12.14
CA LYS A 43 -12.78 -4.21 11.09
C LYS A 43 -11.73 -3.68 10.10
N GLU A 44 -11.83 -2.41 9.68
CA GLU A 44 -10.86 -1.81 8.76
C GLU A 44 -9.50 -1.60 9.43
N GLN A 45 -9.49 -1.36 10.74
CA GLN A 45 -8.26 -1.25 11.53
C GLN A 45 -7.58 -2.61 11.66
N GLU A 46 -8.34 -3.67 11.94
CA GLU A 46 -7.85 -5.05 11.96
C GLU A 46 -7.29 -5.47 10.61
N ASP A 47 -8.00 -5.18 9.52
CA ASP A 47 -7.55 -5.43 8.16
C ASP A 47 -6.25 -4.67 7.86
N ALA A 48 -6.14 -3.40 8.30
CA ALA A 48 -4.91 -2.63 8.16
C ALA A 48 -3.74 -3.23 8.93
N VAL A 49 -3.97 -3.72 10.15
CA VAL A 49 -2.94 -4.41 10.96
C VAL A 49 -2.51 -5.70 10.27
N ARG A 50 -3.46 -6.51 9.80
CA ARG A 50 -3.18 -7.75 9.06
C ARG A 50 -2.39 -7.46 7.79
N ASN A 51 -2.76 -6.39 7.09
CA ASN A 51 -2.08 -5.97 5.88
C ASN A 51 -0.64 -5.51 6.16
N ALA A 52 -0.44 -4.76 7.23
CA ALA A 52 0.89 -4.33 7.67
C ALA A 52 1.78 -5.53 8.02
N LYS A 53 1.25 -6.55 8.73
CA LYS A 53 1.99 -7.77 9.11
C LYS A 53 2.54 -8.49 7.88
N PHE A 54 1.69 -8.78 6.88
CA PHE A 54 2.17 -9.45 5.67
C PHE A 54 3.15 -8.57 4.90
N PHE A 55 2.88 -7.27 4.78
CA PHE A 55 3.72 -6.37 3.98
C PHE A 55 5.11 -6.27 4.58
N TYR A 56 5.20 -6.12 5.90
CA TYR A 56 6.45 -6.09 6.63
C TYR A 56 7.24 -7.39 6.43
N PHE A 57 6.60 -8.55 6.66
CA PHE A 57 7.27 -9.83 6.49
C PHE A 57 7.76 -10.05 5.05
N SER A 58 6.92 -9.70 4.06
CA SER A 58 7.23 -9.79 2.63
C SER A 58 8.38 -8.87 2.21
N ARG A 59 8.51 -7.72 2.88
CA ARG A 59 9.53 -6.70 2.61
C ARG A 59 10.88 -6.99 3.26
N PHE A 60 10.89 -7.56 4.47
CA PHE A 60 12.09 -7.65 5.32
C PHE A 60 12.54 -9.08 5.63
N VAL A 61 11.65 -10.07 5.63
CA VAL A 61 11.97 -11.46 6.01
C VAL A 61 12.04 -12.36 4.80
N HIS A 62 10.93 -12.48 4.07
CA HIS A 62 10.85 -13.26 2.86
C HIS A 62 9.63 -12.83 2.05
N ASN A 63 9.84 -12.51 0.77
CA ASN A 63 8.72 -12.20 -0.12
C ASN A 63 7.86 -13.46 -0.32
N PHE A 64 6.55 -13.32 -0.12
CA PHE A 64 5.58 -14.37 -0.40
C PHE A 64 4.23 -13.76 -0.79
N ASP A 65 3.42 -14.54 -1.50
CA ASP A 65 2.09 -14.13 -1.96
C ASP A 65 1.04 -14.39 -0.87
N TYR A 66 0.35 -13.33 -0.46
CA TYR A 66 -0.68 -13.40 0.58
C TYR A 66 -1.92 -14.20 0.17
N GLN A 67 -2.32 -14.15 -1.11
CA GLN A 67 -3.46 -14.94 -1.62
C GLN A 67 -3.14 -16.43 -1.57
N GLN A 68 -1.90 -16.82 -1.85
CA GLN A 68 -1.47 -18.23 -1.75
C GLN A 68 -1.42 -18.72 -0.30
N TYR A 69 -1.04 -17.86 0.65
CA TYR A 69 -1.15 -18.17 2.07
C TYR A 69 -2.61 -18.38 2.50
N LEU A 70 -3.54 -17.53 2.05
CA LEU A 70 -4.97 -17.69 2.34
C LEU A 70 -5.53 -19.00 1.77
N ALA A 71 -5.16 -19.35 0.54
CA ALA A 71 -5.56 -20.62 -0.07
C ALA A 71 -5.00 -21.83 0.70
N TRP A 72 -3.74 -21.75 1.14
CA TRP A 72 -3.12 -22.78 1.97
C TRP A 72 -3.80 -22.92 3.34
N ARG A 73 -4.14 -21.79 3.99
CA ARG A 73 -4.92 -21.77 5.25
C ARG A 73 -6.29 -22.42 5.09
N ALA A 74 -7.01 -22.10 4.02
CA ALA A 74 -8.32 -22.70 3.73
C ALA A 74 -8.22 -24.21 3.46
N ALA A 75 -7.17 -24.66 2.77
CA ALA A 75 -6.89 -26.08 2.56
C ALA A 75 -6.50 -26.81 3.86
N GLY A 76 -5.77 -26.14 4.75
CA GLY A 76 -5.40 -26.65 6.07
C GLY A 76 -6.59 -26.73 7.04
N GLU A 77 -7.47 -25.72 7.04
CA GLU A 77 -8.72 -25.70 7.81
C GLU A 77 -9.70 -26.78 7.32
N SER A 78 -9.79 -27.03 6.00
CA SER A 78 -10.60 -28.13 5.45
C SER A 78 -10.15 -29.53 5.87
N SER A 79 -8.94 -29.67 6.46
CA SER A 79 -8.44 -30.95 7.00
C SER A 79 -8.62 -31.08 8.52
N GLN A 80 -9.00 -30.01 9.23
CA GLN A 80 -9.21 -30.01 10.69
C GLN A 80 -10.68 -30.02 11.12
N GLU A 81 -11.63 -29.92 10.19
CA GLU A 81 -13.07 -29.99 10.48
C GLU A 81 -13.68 -31.26 9.84
N THR A 82 -13.40 -32.42 10.44
CA THR A 82 -14.20 -33.64 10.19
C THR A 82 -14.23 -34.48 11.47
N GLN A 83 -15.15 -34.15 12.38
CA GLN A 83 -16.01 -35.10 13.10
C GLN A 83 -17.27 -34.37 13.59
N GLU A 84 -18.30 -34.27 12.75
CA GLU A 84 -19.68 -34.74 13.03
C GLU A 84 -20.66 -34.23 11.97
N VAL A 85 -21.18 -35.17 11.17
CA VAL A 85 -22.59 -35.29 10.70
C VAL A 85 -23.08 -34.18 9.74
N LYS A 86 -23.64 -34.43 8.55
CA LYS A 86 -24.02 -35.62 7.77
C LYS A 86 -24.68 -35.07 6.48
N GLU A 87 -24.26 -35.58 5.33
CA GLU A 87 -25.12 -35.95 4.18
C GLU A 87 -25.96 -34.84 3.52
N GLN A 88 -25.61 -34.50 2.27
CA GLN A 88 -26.33 -35.03 1.10
C GLN A 88 -25.69 -34.60 -0.23
N GLN A 89 -25.26 -35.61 -0.99
CA GLN A 89 -25.31 -35.77 -2.47
C GLN A 89 -24.35 -34.87 -3.29
N GLN A 90 -23.24 -35.36 -3.88
CA GLN A 90 -23.06 -36.40 -4.93
C GLN A 90 -23.98 -36.14 -6.14
N THR A 91 -23.63 -36.07 -7.42
CA THR A 91 -22.43 -36.03 -8.30
C THR A 91 -23.01 -35.88 -9.73
N THR A 92 -22.21 -35.44 -10.71
CA THR A 92 -22.41 -35.56 -12.20
C THR A 92 -23.61 -34.78 -12.79
N GLU A 93 -23.67 -34.34 -14.04
CA GLU A 93 -22.82 -34.16 -15.23
C GLU A 93 -23.80 -33.60 -16.29
N ALA A 94 -23.27 -32.94 -17.32
CA ALA A 94 -23.93 -32.60 -18.59
C ALA A 94 -24.89 -31.40 -18.63
N ALA A 95 -24.51 -30.43 -19.47
CA ALA A 95 -25.37 -29.43 -20.07
C ALA A 95 -26.58 -30.07 -20.78
N PRO A 96 -27.71 -29.36 -20.90
CA PRO A 96 -27.90 -28.58 -22.12
C PRO A 96 -28.50 -27.19 -21.91
N VAL A 97 -28.23 -26.34 -22.90
CA VAL A 97 -28.81 -25.02 -23.17
C VAL A 97 -30.34 -25.00 -23.10
N GLN A 98 -30.92 -23.98 -22.46
CA GLN A 98 -31.99 -23.14 -23.02
C GLN A 98 -32.34 -21.95 -22.11
N GLU A 99 -32.10 -20.78 -22.69
CA GLU A 99 -32.61 -19.44 -22.43
C GLU A 99 -34.09 -19.38 -22.05
N VAL A 100 -34.44 -18.80 -20.88
CA VAL A 100 -35.50 -17.77 -20.72
C VAL A 100 -35.29 -16.97 -19.42
N LEU A 101 -35.25 -15.63 -19.57
CA LEU A 101 -35.56 -14.49 -18.67
C LEU A 101 -36.23 -14.84 -17.31
N GLU A 102 -35.94 -14.26 -16.13
CA GLU A 102 -35.65 -12.87 -15.74
C GLU A 102 -35.34 -12.81 -14.20
N PRO A 103 -35.15 -11.64 -13.51
CA PRO A 103 -33.98 -11.37 -12.68
C PRO A 103 -34.25 -11.33 -11.16
N SER A 104 -33.35 -11.90 -10.35
CA SER A 104 -33.38 -11.74 -8.90
C SER A 104 -32.32 -10.75 -8.44
N SER A 105 -32.79 -9.54 -8.13
CA SER A 105 -32.11 -8.51 -7.35
C SER A 105 -31.72 -9.06 -5.97
N ASP A 106 -30.46 -8.91 -5.57
CA ASP A 106 -30.04 -8.07 -4.43
C ASP A 106 -28.51 -8.15 -4.22
N ALA A 107 -27.93 -7.10 -3.65
CA ALA A 107 -26.51 -6.95 -3.28
C ALA A 107 -25.46 -6.75 -4.42
N ASN A 108 -25.69 -5.76 -5.30
CA ASN A 108 -24.56 -5.06 -5.92
C ASN A 108 -24.07 -3.96 -4.97
N PRO A 109 -22.76 -3.84 -4.66
CA PRO A 109 -22.25 -2.68 -3.95
C PRO A 109 -22.54 -1.41 -4.77
N SER A 110 -22.95 -0.33 -4.10
CA SER A 110 -23.17 0.98 -4.74
C SER A 110 -21.84 1.50 -5.29
N TYR A 111 -21.55 1.15 -6.54
CA TYR A 111 -20.43 1.67 -7.31
C TYR A 111 -20.76 3.10 -7.77
N PRO A 112 -19.78 4.01 -7.80
CA PRO A 112 -19.95 5.30 -8.47
C PRO A 112 -20.34 5.05 -9.94
N LYS A 113 -21.40 5.74 -10.41
CA LYS A 113 -22.08 5.66 -11.74
C LYS A 113 -21.58 4.55 -12.67
N SER A 114 -22.46 3.61 -13.02
CA SER A 114 -22.13 2.50 -13.93
C SER A 114 -21.46 3.03 -15.21
N PHE A 115 -20.49 2.28 -15.73
CA PHE A 115 -19.78 2.59 -16.98
C PHE A 115 -20.76 2.93 -18.12
N GLN A 116 -21.94 2.31 -18.12
CA GLN A 116 -23.02 2.61 -19.05
C GLN A 116 -23.54 4.04 -18.92
N GLU A 117 -23.73 4.57 -17.71
CA GLU A 117 -24.12 5.96 -17.52
C GLU A 117 -23.01 6.91 -17.97
N ILE A 118 -21.74 6.55 -17.80
CA ILE A 118 -20.61 7.33 -18.32
C ILE A 118 -20.63 7.34 -19.86
N CYS A 119 -20.84 6.18 -20.49
CA CYS A 119 -20.98 6.06 -21.94
C CYS A 119 -22.17 6.86 -22.48
N GLU A 120 -23.31 6.85 -21.78
CA GLU A 120 -24.49 7.64 -22.12
C GLU A 120 -24.24 9.14 -21.97
N LEU A 121 -23.55 9.59 -20.91
CA LEU A 121 -23.16 10.99 -20.75
C LEU A 121 -22.24 11.46 -21.88
N ILE A 122 -21.30 10.61 -22.29
CA ILE A 122 -20.41 10.88 -23.43
C ILE A 122 -21.22 10.93 -24.73
N ALA A 123 -22.06 9.92 -24.99
CA ALA A 123 -22.85 9.81 -26.22
C ALA A 123 -23.90 10.93 -26.35
N SER A 124 -24.49 11.36 -25.23
CA SER A 124 -25.46 12.46 -25.18
C SER A 124 -24.82 13.86 -25.07
N GLY A 125 -23.49 13.94 -25.01
CA GLY A 125 -22.76 15.21 -24.92
C GLY A 125 -22.98 15.98 -23.62
N LYS A 126 -23.48 15.32 -22.57
CA LYS A 126 -23.72 15.95 -21.26
C LYS A 126 -22.39 16.11 -20.51
N PRO A 127 -22.15 17.25 -19.84
CA PRO A 127 -20.91 17.48 -19.12
C PRO A 127 -20.76 16.45 -17.98
N ILE A 128 -19.57 15.87 -17.85
CA ILE A 128 -19.27 14.90 -16.80
C ILE A 128 -19.31 15.63 -15.45
N PRO A 129 -20.10 15.17 -14.47
CA PRO A 129 -20.18 15.83 -13.18
C PRO A 129 -18.82 15.84 -12.47
N GLY A 130 -18.43 16.99 -11.90
CA GLY A 130 -17.22 17.14 -11.07
C GLY A 130 -15.97 17.63 -11.79
N ILE A 131 -15.98 17.79 -13.13
CA ILE A 131 -14.85 18.40 -13.85
C ILE A 131 -14.95 19.92 -13.83
N ARG A 132 -13.82 20.60 -13.60
CA ARG A 132 -13.71 22.04 -13.77
C ARG A 132 -13.47 22.32 -15.24
N GLN A 133 -14.28 23.19 -15.84
CA GLN A 133 -14.05 23.64 -17.21
C GLN A 133 -12.77 24.48 -17.24
N ILE A 134 -11.73 23.98 -17.90
CA ILE A 134 -10.50 24.76 -18.13
C ILE A 134 -10.71 25.55 -19.42
N PRO A 135 -10.87 26.88 -19.37
CA PRO A 135 -10.92 27.68 -20.58
C PRO A 135 -9.63 27.49 -21.39
N ASN A 136 -9.74 27.46 -22.72
CA ASN A 136 -8.59 27.38 -23.61
C ASN A 136 -7.94 28.77 -23.78
N ASN A 137 -7.55 29.37 -22.67
CA ASN A 137 -6.78 30.60 -22.62
C ASN A 137 -5.46 30.35 -21.87
N LEU A 138 -4.42 31.04 -22.32
CA LEU A 138 -3.20 31.13 -21.53
C LEU A 138 -3.55 31.91 -20.24
N ALA A 139 -3.17 31.38 -19.08
CA ALA A 139 -3.48 32.00 -17.80
C ALA A 139 -3.05 33.49 -17.80
N GLU A 140 -4.00 34.41 -17.64
CA GLU A 140 -3.76 35.86 -17.66
C GLU A 140 -3.13 36.38 -16.34
N GLY A 141 -3.00 35.51 -15.33
CA GLY A 141 -2.39 35.85 -14.05
C GLY A 141 -0.87 35.92 -14.14
N THR A 142 -0.27 36.94 -13.52
CA THR A 142 1.18 37.00 -13.29
C THR A 142 1.63 35.72 -12.59
N PRO A 143 2.65 35.00 -13.09
CA PRO A 143 3.13 33.78 -12.46
C PRO A 143 3.53 34.07 -11.01
N SER A 144 3.06 33.23 -10.08
CA SER A 144 3.43 33.36 -8.67
C SER A 144 4.93 33.15 -8.51
N ALA A 145 5.63 34.17 -8.01
CA ALA A 145 7.03 34.04 -7.66
C ALA A 145 7.21 33.06 -6.48
N PRO A 146 8.28 32.25 -6.46
CA PRO A 146 8.58 31.36 -5.35
C PRO A 146 8.83 32.17 -4.07
N LYS A 147 8.07 31.89 -2.99
CA LYS A 147 8.19 32.57 -1.69
C LYS A 147 9.19 31.91 -0.73
N LEU A 148 9.65 30.71 -1.05
CA LEU A 148 10.52 29.91 -0.19
C LEU A 148 11.96 29.97 -0.72
N ALA A 149 12.91 30.21 0.17
CA ALA A 149 14.32 30.08 -0.15
C ALA A 149 14.64 28.61 -0.50
N PRO A 150 15.35 28.35 -1.62
CA PRO A 150 15.74 27.00 -1.98
C PRO A 150 16.68 26.45 -0.90
N LYS A 151 16.41 25.21 -0.44
CA LYS A 151 17.33 24.54 0.47
C LYS A 151 18.63 24.25 -0.28
N PRO A 152 19.79 24.58 0.30
CA PRO A 152 21.07 24.34 -0.35
C PRO A 152 21.25 22.85 -0.58
N LYS A 153 21.83 22.54 -1.74
CA LYS A 153 22.13 21.17 -2.12
C LYS A 153 23.21 20.60 -1.18
N PRO A 154 23.26 19.29 -0.96
CA PRO A 154 24.22 18.67 -0.05
C PRO A 154 25.69 19.00 -0.39
N TRP A 155 26.00 19.18 -1.68
CA TRP A 155 27.34 19.56 -2.14
C TRP A 155 27.68 21.05 -1.94
N GLU A 156 26.70 21.93 -1.73
CA GLU A 156 26.93 23.35 -1.46
C GLU A 156 27.34 23.59 0.00
N ARG A 157 26.93 22.70 0.93
CA ARG A 157 27.35 22.78 2.35
C ARG A 157 28.85 22.59 2.54
N ALA A 158 29.49 21.76 1.71
CA ALA A 158 30.91 21.47 1.83
C ALA A 158 31.79 22.68 1.47
N GLN A 159 31.37 23.50 0.50
CA GLN A 159 32.16 24.68 0.09
C GLN A 159 32.13 25.82 1.13
N ALA A 160 31.03 25.97 1.87
CA ALA A 160 30.93 26.96 2.95
C ALA A 160 31.86 26.64 4.14
N GLN A 161 32.10 25.35 4.42
CA GLN A 161 33.01 24.91 5.48
C GLN A 161 34.49 25.10 5.11
N SER A 162 34.84 25.01 3.82
CA SER A 162 36.21 25.23 3.36
C SER A 162 36.64 26.71 3.41
N GLN A 163 35.70 27.66 3.41
CA GLN A 163 36.01 29.09 3.48
C GLN A 163 36.19 29.60 4.91
N THR A 164 35.52 29.01 5.91
CA THR A 164 35.69 29.41 7.33
C THR A 164 37.01 28.93 7.93
N VAL A 165 37.56 27.80 7.46
CA VAL A 165 38.85 27.31 7.94
C VAL A 165 40.05 28.06 7.36
N ALA A 166 39.94 28.63 6.15
CA ALA A 166 41.02 29.37 5.53
C ALA A 166 41.24 30.76 6.17
N SER A 167 40.19 31.37 6.72
CA SER A 167 40.29 32.73 7.30
C SER A 167 40.73 32.76 8.77
N SER A 168 40.78 31.62 9.48
CA SER A 168 41.17 31.55 10.90
C SER A 168 42.63 31.14 11.15
N THR A 169 43.41 30.85 10.11
CA THR A 169 44.83 30.43 10.25
C THR A 169 45.85 31.53 9.97
N GLU A 170 45.43 32.75 9.62
CA GLU A 170 46.34 33.84 9.22
C GLU A 170 46.46 34.99 10.25
N GLU A 171 46.10 34.79 11.52
CA GLU A 171 46.19 35.86 12.54
C GLU A 171 46.99 35.51 13.81
N VAL A 172 47.75 34.41 13.84
CA VAL A 172 48.53 34.03 15.05
C VAL A 172 50.05 33.95 14.86
N SER A 173 50.60 34.41 13.72
CA SER A 173 52.04 34.33 13.41
C SER A 173 52.74 35.70 13.38
N ALA A 174 52.32 36.65 14.21
CA ALA A 174 52.97 37.95 14.33
C ALA A 174 53.09 38.42 15.80
N GLU A 175 53.54 37.57 16.72
CA GLU A 175 53.90 38.02 18.07
C GLU A 175 55.03 37.19 18.73
N ALA A 176 56.07 36.81 17.98
CA ALA A 176 57.29 36.27 18.60
C ALA A 176 58.52 36.44 17.71
N SER A 177 59.14 37.62 17.73
CA SER A 177 60.60 37.77 17.66
C SER A 177 60.97 39.14 18.20
N SER A 178 61.49 39.11 19.43
CA SER A 178 62.33 40.17 20.02
C SER A 178 63.65 40.29 19.30
#